data_AF-A0A2E2ZFT4-F1
#
_entry.id   AF-A0A2E2ZFT4-F1
#
_cell.length_a   1.000
_cell.length_b   1.000
_cell.length_c   1.000
_cell.angle_alpha   90.00
_cell.angle_beta   90.00
_cell.angle_gamma   90.00
#
_symmetry.space_group_name_H-M   'P 1'
#
loop_
_entity.id
_entity.type
_entity.pdbx_description
1 polymer ?
#
loop_
_entity_poly.entity_id
_entity_poly.type
_entity_poly.pdbx_seq_one_letter_code
_entity_poly.pdbx_strand_id
1 'polypeptide(L)'
;MGKIYFVDESIEHRLEKLGISVWKKKPHDEIDLNTYNQYLLNDKYILFFSEMENNENDDDIELFIKSLALSLRATDCRKIETADIQHGIDQVFTFCSESEQLPSRFEKFKVLNFGTIQDICQNKESKVKFLHAIQYSLN
;
A
#
# COMPACT_ATOMS: atom_id res chain seq x y z
N MET A 1 -11.68 -39.56 -39.16
CA MET A 1 -10.84 -39.93 -38.01
C MET A 1 -10.62 -38.69 -37.16
N GLY A 2 -11.37 -38.53 -36.07
CA GLY A 2 -11.22 -37.42 -35.13
C GLY A 2 -10.08 -37.71 -34.16
N LYS A 3 -9.13 -36.78 -34.01
CA LYS A 3 -8.09 -36.85 -32.99
C LYS A 3 -8.70 -36.41 -31.65
N ILE A 4 -8.66 -37.29 -30.65
CA ILE A 4 -9.04 -36.99 -29.28
C ILE A 4 -7.80 -36.41 -28.59
N TYR A 5 -7.91 -35.18 -28.09
CA TYR A 5 -6.91 -34.57 -27.24
C TYR A 5 -7.23 -34.94 -25.79
N PHE A 6 -6.30 -35.61 -25.11
CA PHE A 6 -6.36 -35.76 -23.66
C PHE A 6 -5.97 -34.40 -23.07
N VAL A 7 -6.94 -33.73 -22.44
CA VAL A 7 -6.68 -32.59 -21.57
C VAL A 7 -6.06 -33.17 -20.30
N ASP A 8 -4.80 -32.83 -20.04
CA ASP A 8 -4.12 -33.25 -18.82
C ASP A 8 -4.76 -32.48 -17.65
N GLU A 9 -5.75 -33.10 -16.99
CA GLU A 9 -6.40 -32.50 -15.83
C GLU A 9 -5.37 -32.32 -14.72
N SER A 10 -5.27 -31.09 -14.19
CA SER A 10 -4.35 -30.82 -13.08
C SER A 10 -4.67 -31.75 -11.90
N ILE A 11 -3.62 -32.13 -11.18
CA ILE A 11 -3.72 -32.99 -9.98
C ILE A 11 -4.74 -32.41 -8.98
N GLU A 12 -4.85 -31.08 -8.93
CA GLU A 12 -5.80 -30.33 -8.10
C GLU A 12 -7.24 -30.64 -8.48
N HIS A 13 -7.56 -30.60 -9.78
CA HIS A 13 -8.90 -30.89 -10.28
C HIS A 13 -9.32 -32.35 -10.01
N ARG A 14 -8.35 -33.26 -10.04
CA ARG A 14 -8.56 -34.68 -9.67
C ARG A 14 -8.85 -34.85 -8.18
N LEU A 15 -8.23 -34.05 -7.30
CA LEU A 15 -8.44 -34.10 -5.85
C LEU A 15 -9.80 -33.51 -5.45
N GLU A 16 -10.22 -32.41 -6.08
CA GLU A 16 -11.54 -31.81 -5.88
C GLU A 16 -12.68 -32.78 -6.25
N LYS A 17 -12.56 -33.50 -7.38
CA LYS A 17 -13.52 -34.54 -7.78
C LYS A 17 -13.66 -35.69 -6.77
N LEU A 18 -12.64 -35.92 -5.94
CA LEU A 18 -12.65 -36.96 -4.90
C LEU A 18 -13.20 -36.45 -3.56
N GLY A 19 -13.73 -35.22 -3.51
CA GLY A 19 -14.27 -34.61 -2.29
C GLY A 19 -13.18 -34.17 -1.31
N ILE A 20 -11.92 -34.18 -1.73
CA ILE A 20 -10.79 -33.71 -0.92
C ILE A 20 -10.69 -32.20 -1.14
N SER A 21 -11.13 -31.42 -0.16
CA SER A 21 -10.86 -29.98 -0.13
C SER A 21 -9.36 -29.77 0.12
N VAL A 22 -8.63 -29.38 -0.92
CA VAL A 22 -7.24 -28.95 -0.76
C VAL A 22 -7.26 -27.59 -0.08
N TRP A 23 -7.00 -27.57 1.23
CA TRP A 23 -6.72 -26.34 1.95
C TRP A 23 -5.43 -25.76 1.35
N LYS A 24 -5.58 -24.81 0.42
CA LYS A 24 -4.45 -23.99 0.01
C LYS A 24 -3.97 -23.28 1.26
N LYS A 25 -2.77 -23.65 1.74
CA LYS A 25 -1.97 -22.70 2.50
C LYS A 25 -1.94 -21.47 1.61
N LYS A 26 -2.50 -20.33 2.07
CA LYS A 26 -2.37 -19.08 1.33
C LYS A 26 -0.92 -19.05 0.86
N PRO A 27 -0.64 -18.86 -0.44
CA PRO A 27 0.71 -18.53 -0.82
C PRO A 27 1.11 -17.43 0.17
N HIS A 28 2.27 -17.57 0.81
CA HIS A 28 2.89 -16.37 1.35
C HIS A 28 2.99 -15.49 0.12
N ASP A 29 2.04 -14.56 0.01
CA ASP A 29 1.88 -13.74 -1.14
C ASP A 29 3.28 -13.16 -1.35
N GLU A 30 3.91 -13.52 -2.47
CA GLU A 30 4.72 -12.55 -3.15
C GLU A 30 3.73 -11.43 -3.41
N ILE A 31 3.60 -10.53 -2.41
CA ILE A 31 2.76 -9.37 -2.51
C ILE A 31 3.28 -8.71 -3.77
N ASP A 32 2.47 -8.69 -4.82
CA ASP A 32 2.86 -8.03 -6.04
C ASP A 32 3.10 -6.57 -5.62
N LEU A 33 4.36 -6.18 -5.57
CA LEU A 33 4.79 -4.91 -4.95
C LEU A 33 4.27 -3.70 -5.74
N ASN A 34 3.62 -3.97 -6.89
CA ASN A 34 2.84 -3.06 -7.72
C ASN A 34 1.44 -2.74 -7.17
N THR A 35 0.99 -3.43 -6.12
CA THR A 35 -0.37 -3.23 -5.58
C THR A 35 -0.45 -2.04 -4.64
N TYR A 36 0.66 -1.53 -4.09
CA TYR A 36 0.64 -0.42 -3.14
C TYR A 36 0.79 0.95 -3.81
N ASN A 37 -0.14 1.86 -3.51
CA ASN A 37 0.00 3.26 -3.87
C ASN A 37 1.11 3.89 -3.01
N GLN A 38 2.14 4.40 -3.67
CA GLN A 38 3.31 4.98 -3.04
C GLN A 38 3.70 6.29 -3.72
N TYR A 39 4.03 7.29 -2.90
CA TYR A 39 4.40 8.61 -3.39
C TYR A 39 5.65 9.10 -2.68
N LEU A 40 6.50 9.80 -3.43
CA LEU A 40 7.68 10.45 -2.91
C LEU A 40 7.40 11.94 -2.77
N LEU A 41 7.59 12.46 -1.57
CA LEU A 41 7.42 13.87 -1.21
C LEU A 41 8.79 14.51 -0.97
N ASN A 42 9.09 15.59 -1.70
CA ASN A 42 10.34 16.35 -1.65
C ASN A 42 11.61 15.48 -1.77
N ASP A 43 11.54 14.36 -2.50
CA ASP A 43 12.62 13.36 -2.63
C ASP A 43 13.16 12.78 -1.29
N LYS A 44 12.41 12.93 -0.20
CA LYS A 44 12.87 12.59 1.16
C LYS A 44 11.91 11.74 1.96
N TYR A 45 10.61 11.85 1.69
CA TYR A 45 9.58 11.18 2.49
C TYR A 45 8.74 10.30 1.60
N ILE A 46 8.57 9.04 2.00
CA ILE A 46 7.69 8.11 1.31
C ILE A 46 6.32 8.17 1.98
N LEU A 47 5.28 8.40 1.18
CA LEU A 47 3.89 8.20 1.56
C LEU A 47 3.48 6.80 1.10
N PHE A 48 3.16 5.92 2.04
CA PHE A 48 2.77 4.54 1.78
C PHE A 48 1.31 4.32 2.16
N PHE A 49 0.52 3.87 1.20
CA PHE A 49 -0.90 3.54 1.38
C PHE A 49 -1.07 2.02 1.24
N SER A 50 -1.89 1.43 2.12
CA SER A 50 -2.10 -0.02 2.07
C SER A 50 -3.11 -0.45 1.01
N GLU A 51 -3.16 -1.76 0.78
CA GLU A 51 -4.13 -2.41 -0.11
C GLU A 51 -5.59 -2.15 0.26
N MET A 52 -5.90 -1.93 1.54
CA MET A 52 -7.26 -1.62 1.98
C MET A 52 -7.69 -0.22 1.54
N GLU A 53 -6.76 0.74 1.60
CA GLU A 53 -6.96 2.10 1.08
C GLU A 53 -7.01 2.11 -0.45
N ASN A 54 -6.38 1.15 -1.14
CA ASN A 54 -6.49 1.04 -2.60
C ASN A 54 -7.87 0.57 -3.11
N ASN A 55 -8.78 0.21 -2.21
CA ASN A 55 -10.20 0.06 -2.55
C ASN A 55 -10.96 1.40 -2.47
N GLU A 56 -10.35 2.46 -1.92
CA GLU A 56 -10.83 3.82 -2.17
C GLU A 56 -10.58 4.20 -3.63
N ASN A 57 -11.41 5.07 -4.18
CA ASN A 57 -11.24 5.53 -5.56
C ASN A 57 -9.85 6.18 -5.70
N ASP A 58 -9.04 5.78 -6.70
CA ASP A 58 -7.69 6.33 -6.91
C ASP A 58 -7.69 7.87 -6.94
N ASP A 59 -8.81 8.48 -7.39
CA ASP A 59 -9.04 9.93 -7.36
C ASP A 59 -9.01 10.53 -5.94
N ASP A 60 -9.55 9.83 -4.94
CA ASP A 60 -9.62 10.31 -3.55
C ASP A 60 -8.22 10.29 -2.90
N ILE A 61 -7.44 9.24 -3.17
CA ILE A 61 -6.03 9.16 -2.77
C ILE A 61 -5.23 10.29 -3.43
N GLU A 62 -5.42 10.52 -4.73
CA GLU A 62 -4.71 11.59 -5.44
C GLU A 62 -5.10 12.98 -4.91
N LEU A 63 -6.40 13.22 -4.63
CA LEU A 63 -6.89 14.45 -4.02
C LEU A 63 -6.31 14.66 -2.61
N PHE A 64 -6.25 13.60 -1.80
CA PHE A 64 -5.63 13.63 -0.48
C PHE A 64 -4.16 14.03 -0.58
N ILE A 65 -3.40 13.40 -1.47
CA ILE A 65 -1.97 13.67 -1.65
C ILE A 65 -1.73 15.09 -2.14
N LYS A 66 -2.48 15.56 -3.13
CA LYS A 66 -2.40 16.95 -3.62
C LYS A 66 -2.67 17.94 -2.49
N SER A 67 -3.72 17.68 -1.70
CA SER A 67 -4.08 18.53 -0.56
C SER A 67 -3.01 18.53 0.53
N LEU A 68 -2.40 17.36 0.78
CA LEU A 68 -1.33 17.21 1.74
C LEU A 68 -0.06 17.94 1.28
N ALA A 69 0.38 17.73 0.04
CA ALA A 69 1.53 18.39 -0.55
C ALA A 69 1.40 19.92 -0.49
N LEU A 70 0.22 20.46 -0.82
CA LEU A 70 -0.09 21.88 -0.69
C LEU A 70 -0.01 22.36 0.77
N SER A 71 -0.57 21.61 1.72
CA SER A 71 -0.57 21.96 3.15
C SER A 71 0.83 21.95 3.76
N LEU A 72 1.70 21.08 3.23
CA LEU A 72 3.11 20.97 3.63
C LEU A 72 4.04 21.90 2.85
N ARG A 73 3.52 22.66 1.87
CA ARG A 73 4.32 23.47 0.94
C ARG A 73 5.43 22.66 0.28
N ALA A 74 5.12 21.40 -0.05
CA ALA A 74 6.05 20.53 -0.73
C ALA A 74 6.38 21.06 -2.12
N THR A 75 7.65 20.97 -2.51
CA THR A 75 8.16 21.39 -3.82
C THR A 75 7.96 20.31 -4.88
N ASP A 76 7.92 19.04 -4.46
CA ASP A 76 7.65 17.92 -5.36
C ASP A 76 6.84 16.83 -4.67
N CYS A 77 5.94 16.20 -5.42
CA CYS A 77 5.20 15.03 -5.01
C CYS A 77 4.86 14.17 -6.24
N ARG A 78 5.38 12.95 -6.29
CA ARG A 78 5.18 12.05 -7.43
C ARG A 78 4.93 10.62 -7.00
N LYS A 79 4.10 9.91 -7.78
CA LYS A 79 3.91 8.47 -7.62
C LYS A 79 5.24 7.76 -7.93
N ILE A 80 5.58 6.76 -7.13
CA ILE A 80 6.80 5.98 -7.30
C ILE A 80 6.50 4.49 -7.34
N GLU A 81 7.31 3.75 -8.08
CA GLU A 81 7.33 2.30 -7.98
C GLU A 81 8.33 1.87 -6.90
N THR A 82 8.20 0.62 -6.45
CA THR A 82 9.07 0.05 -5.42
C THR A 82 10.56 0.13 -5.79
N ALA A 83 10.88 0.04 -7.09
CA ALA A 83 12.25 0.09 -7.60
C ALA A 83 12.89 1.49 -7.51
N ASP A 84 12.09 2.55 -7.30
CA ASP A 84 12.56 3.94 -7.29
C ASP A 84 13.09 4.39 -5.91
N ILE A 85 13.00 3.55 -4.88
CA ILE A 85 13.42 3.89 -3.51
C ILE A 85 14.95 3.91 -3.43
N GLN A 86 15.54 5.10 -3.56
CA GLN A 86 16.98 5.34 -3.52
C GLN A 86 17.50 5.63 -2.09
N HIS A 87 18.82 5.84 -1.99
CA HIS A 87 19.46 6.37 -0.78
C HIS A 87 19.03 7.82 -0.52
N GLY A 88 18.84 8.20 0.75
CA GLY A 88 18.49 9.58 1.14
C GLY A 88 17.04 9.80 1.59
N ILE A 89 16.25 8.72 1.72
CA ILE A 89 14.92 8.78 2.35
C ILE A 89 15.08 8.91 3.86
N ASP A 90 14.47 9.95 4.42
CA ASP A 90 14.52 10.27 5.84
C ASP A 90 13.50 9.41 6.61
N GLN A 91 12.26 9.37 6.14
CA GLN A 91 11.13 8.73 6.85
C GLN A 91 10.09 8.16 5.88
N VAL A 92 9.35 7.17 6.37
CA VAL A 92 8.18 6.60 5.69
C VAL A 92 6.94 6.94 6.53
N PHE A 93 5.96 7.58 5.90
CA PHE A 93 4.66 7.87 6.47
C PHE A 93 3.67 6.85 5.94
N THR A 94 3.03 6.11 6.83
CA THR A 94 2.11 5.04 6.46
C THR A 94 0.70 5.47 6.77
N PHE A 95 -0.20 5.15 5.85
CA PHE A 95 -1.63 5.41 5.95
C PHE A 95 -2.35 4.06 5.96
N CYS A 96 -2.27 3.37 7.09
CA CYS A 96 -2.75 1.98 7.22
C CYS A 96 -3.40 1.77 8.60
N SER A 97 -4.30 0.79 8.71
CA SER A 97 -4.79 0.37 10.02
C SER A 97 -3.65 -0.23 10.87
N GLU A 98 -3.74 -0.12 12.21
CA GLU A 98 -2.72 -0.67 13.12
C GLU A 98 -2.53 -2.18 13.01
N SER A 99 -3.50 -2.88 12.43
CA SER A 99 -3.48 -4.34 12.26
C SER A 99 -2.69 -4.81 11.04
N GLU A 100 -2.29 -3.90 10.16
CA GLU A 100 -1.64 -4.25 8.90
C GLU A 100 -0.12 -4.39 9.04
N GLN A 101 0.42 -5.43 8.40
CA GLN A 101 1.85 -5.67 8.36
C GLN A 101 2.49 -4.81 7.28
N LEU A 102 3.49 -4.03 7.70
CA LEU A 102 4.29 -3.24 6.77
C LEU A 102 5.24 -4.13 5.97
N PRO A 103 5.46 -3.84 4.67
CA PRO A 103 6.48 -4.53 3.88
C PRO A 103 7.85 -4.46 4.56
N SER A 104 8.55 -5.60 4.64
CA SER A 104 9.86 -5.73 5.31
C SER A 104 10.94 -4.77 4.78
N ARG A 105 10.81 -4.32 3.52
CA ARG A 105 11.69 -3.28 2.94
C ARG A 105 11.70 -1.97 3.73
N PHE A 106 10.66 -1.71 4.52
CA PHE A 106 10.57 -0.51 5.35
C PHE A 106 11.23 -0.64 6.72
N GLU A 107 11.66 -1.83 7.14
CA GLU A 107 12.28 -2.07 8.45
C GLU A 107 13.51 -1.20 8.73
N LYS A 108 14.23 -0.80 7.67
CA LYS A 108 15.43 0.04 7.76
C LYS A 108 15.14 1.55 7.90
N PHE A 109 13.90 1.98 7.73
CA PHE A 109 13.51 3.38 7.80
C PHE A 109 12.81 3.71 9.10
N LYS A 110 12.83 4.98 9.48
CA LYS A 110 11.92 5.49 10.52
C LYS A 110 10.51 5.54 9.92
N VAL A 111 9.62 4.69 10.44
CA VAL A 111 8.24 4.60 10.00
C VAL A 111 7.32 5.30 11.01
N LEU A 112 6.43 6.16 10.52
CA LEU A 112 5.38 6.79 11.31
C LEU A 112 4.02 6.45 10.69
N ASN A 113 3.13 5.86 11.49
CA ASN A 113 1.77 5.57 11.08
C ASN A 113 0.82 6.71 11.48
N PHE A 114 -0.02 7.13 10.53
CA PHE A 114 -1.04 8.16 10.74
C PHE A 114 -2.47 7.63 10.69
N GLY A 115 -2.66 6.31 10.57
CA GLY A 115 -3.98 5.68 10.43
C GLY A 115 -4.49 5.74 9.00
N THR A 116 -5.78 5.47 8.80
CA THR A 116 -6.39 5.47 7.46
C THR A 116 -6.67 6.89 6.95
N ILE A 117 -6.80 7.08 5.62
CA ILE A 117 -7.28 8.35 5.08
C ILE A 117 -8.67 8.65 5.64
N GLN A 118 -9.52 7.63 5.77
CA GLN A 118 -10.86 7.77 6.33
C GLN A 118 -10.85 8.35 7.75
N ASP A 119 -9.98 7.86 8.64
CA ASP A 119 -9.84 8.36 10.01
C ASP A 119 -9.33 9.81 10.04
N ILE A 120 -8.35 10.11 9.20
CA ILE A 120 -7.79 11.46 9.07
C ILE A 120 -8.88 12.43 8.57
N CYS A 121 -9.66 12.00 7.58
CA CYS A 121 -10.64 12.83 6.90
C CYS A 121 -12.00 12.90 7.61
N GLN A 122 -12.23 12.11 8.66
CA GLN A 122 -13.51 11.96 9.34
C GLN A 122 -14.12 13.29 9.83
N ASN A 123 -13.29 14.20 10.37
CA ASN A 123 -13.75 15.49 10.88
C ASN A 123 -12.61 16.53 10.90
N LYS A 124 -12.96 17.79 11.19
CA LYS A 124 -12.00 18.90 11.22
C LYS A 124 -10.89 18.71 12.26
N GLU A 125 -11.21 18.16 13.43
CA GLU A 125 -10.24 17.98 14.50
C GLU A 125 -9.19 16.92 14.14
N SER A 126 -9.62 15.80 13.55
CA SER A 126 -8.71 14.76 13.02
C SER A 126 -7.75 15.32 11.98
N LYS A 127 -8.25 16.10 11.02
CA LYS A 127 -7.41 16.76 10.00
C LYS A 127 -6.35 17.68 10.60
N VAL A 128 -6.73 18.49 11.59
CA VAL A 128 -5.79 19.41 12.26
C VAL A 128 -4.75 18.65 13.07
N LYS A 129 -5.15 17.60 13.82
CA LYS A 129 -4.23 16.74 14.57
C LYS A 129 -3.23 16.07 13.65
N PHE A 130 -3.71 15.50 12.53
CA PHE A 130 -2.87 14.90 11.51
C PHE A 130 -1.86 15.91 10.95
N LEU A 131 -2.33 17.07 10.46
CA LEU A 131 -1.45 18.11 9.89
C LEU A 131 -0.37 18.57 10.86
N HIS A 132 -0.71 18.77 12.13
CA HIS A 132 0.26 19.15 13.14
C HIS A 132 1.29 18.03 13.40
N ALA A 133 0.83 16.78 13.49
CA ALA A 133 1.70 15.63 13.73
C ALA A 133 2.69 15.40 12.58
N ILE A 134 2.22 15.46 11.33
CA ILE A 134 3.10 15.29 10.17
C ILE A 134 4.07 16.47 10.03
N GLN A 135 3.64 17.71 10.26
CA GLN A 135 4.55 18.87 10.25
C GLN A 135 5.61 18.77 11.34
N TYR A 136 5.26 18.28 12.53
CA TYR A 136 6.24 18.03 13.59
C TYR A 136 7.27 16.97 13.19
N SER A 137 6.85 15.94 12.44
CA SER A 137 7.75 14.86 12.00
C SER A 137 8.73 15.27 10.89
N LEU A 138 8.45 16.36 10.18
CA LEU A 138 9.26 16.91 9.09
C LEU A 138 10.37 17.87 9.57
N ASN A 139 10.33 18.31 10.84
CA ASN A 139 11.34 19.17 11.46
C ASN A 139 12.35 18.34 12.27
#